data_AF-A0AAW6NJK8-F1
#
_entry.id   AF-A0AAW6NJK8-F1
#
_cell.length_a   1.000
_cell.length_b   1.000
_cell.length_c   1.000
_cell.angle_alpha   90.00
_cell.angle_beta   90.00
_cell.angle_gamma   90.00
#
_symmetry.space_group_name_H-M   'P 1'
#
loop_
_entity.id
_entity.type
_entity.pdbx_description
1 polymer ?
#
loop_
_entity_poly.entity_id
_entity_poly.type
_entity_poly.pdbx_seq_one_letter_code
_entity_poly.pdbx_strand_id
1 'polypeptide(L)'
;CLKPASLGDAIAFLKAQRPDMLLTRLLEIRDPRKMTSDWQGFNPVPLPRNEAVARFLRHKDFQAHLIGQFIHRSLYESNPIPPMLCYEDFAVFPGMLMQSNKIVYQRQGHYYYIKRRDSLSSTLDASKISTLVECTLQMERTFPSSYKHLVNCHWFDIYSNHRSCLTDQQLQLVKQRVKAMYTLSFFLSTDVRFSYKKRVIEALWKK
;
A
#
# COMPACT_ATOMS: atom_id res chain seq x y z
N CYS A 1 -5.20 -11.93 -13.73
CA CYS A 1 -6.26 -12.59 -14.51
C CYS A 1 -7.61 -12.02 -14.09
N LEU A 2 -8.40 -11.53 -15.05
CA LEU A 2 -9.69 -10.88 -14.77
C LEU A 2 -10.82 -11.91 -14.75
N LYS A 3 -11.81 -11.68 -13.90
CA LYS A 3 -13.07 -12.44 -13.94
C LYS A 3 -13.87 -12.07 -15.20
N PRO A 4 -14.62 -13.01 -15.79
CA PRO A 4 -15.48 -12.72 -16.94
C PRO A 4 -16.44 -11.56 -16.67
N ALA A 5 -16.79 -10.79 -17.71
CA ALA A 5 -17.66 -9.61 -17.68
C ALA A 5 -17.20 -8.41 -16.81
N SER A 6 -16.31 -8.61 -15.84
CA SER A 6 -15.90 -7.56 -14.90
C SER A 6 -15.37 -6.29 -15.54
N LEU A 7 -14.60 -6.39 -16.62
CA LEU A 7 -14.09 -5.21 -17.32
C LEU A 7 -15.20 -4.39 -17.99
N GLY A 8 -16.22 -5.05 -18.55
CA GLY A 8 -17.37 -4.38 -19.17
C GLY A 8 -18.17 -3.58 -18.14
N ASP A 9 -18.45 -4.21 -17.00
CA ASP A 9 -19.12 -3.57 -15.86
C ASP A 9 -18.30 -2.40 -15.31
N ALA A 10 -16.98 -2.56 -15.18
CA ALA A 10 -16.09 -1.49 -14.74
C ALA A 10 -16.16 -0.29 -15.70
N ILE A 11 -16.09 -0.53 -17.01
CA ILE A 11 -16.17 0.53 -18.02
C ILE A 11 -17.52 1.26 -17.95
N ALA A 12 -18.63 0.51 -17.83
CA ALA A 12 -19.95 1.10 -17.69
C ALA A 12 -20.04 2.00 -16.44
N PHE A 13 -19.54 1.52 -15.30
CA PHE A 13 -19.48 2.28 -14.06
C PHE A 13 -18.60 3.53 -14.20
N LEU A 14 -17.40 3.42 -14.77
CA LEU A 14 -16.45 4.53 -14.93
C LEU A 14 -17.02 5.63 -15.82
N LYS A 15 -17.73 5.28 -16.90
CA LYS A 15 -18.40 6.25 -17.79
C LYS A 15 -19.50 7.02 -17.06
N ALA A 16 -20.28 6.33 -16.24
CA ALA A 16 -21.41 6.91 -15.51
C ALA A 16 -20.95 7.76 -14.31
N GLN A 17 -20.02 7.24 -13.51
CA GLN A 17 -19.65 7.82 -12.22
C GLN A 17 -18.40 8.68 -12.26
N ARG A 18 -17.51 8.48 -13.24
CA ARG A 18 -16.26 9.26 -13.42
C ARG A 18 -15.50 9.51 -12.10
N PRO A 19 -15.19 8.48 -11.30
CA PRO A 19 -14.35 8.66 -10.12
C PRO A 19 -12.92 9.01 -10.54
N ASP A 20 -12.18 9.67 -9.66
CA ASP A 20 -10.74 9.86 -9.81
C ASP A 20 -10.01 8.52 -9.64
N MET A 21 -10.50 7.68 -8.72
CA MET A 21 -10.00 6.33 -8.49
C MET A 21 -11.14 5.35 -8.19
N LEU A 22 -11.14 4.23 -8.90
CA LEU A 22 -11.87 3.02 -8.54
C LEU A 22 -10.86 1.98 -8.05
N LEU A 23 -10.77 1.88 -6.73
CA LEU A 23 -9.95 0.90 -6.03
C LEU A 23 -10.71 -0.41 -5.93
N THR A 24 -10.02 -1.54 -6.07
CA THR A 24 -10.66 -2.86 -6.04
C THR A 24 -9.92 -3.78 -5.07
N ARG A 25 -10.64 -4.74 -4.49
CA ARG A 25 -10.02 -5.79 -3.68
C ARG A 25 -9.11 -6.65 -4.56
N LEU A 26 -7.83 -6.75 -4.20
CA LEU A 26 -6.89 -7.65 -4.86
C LEU A 26 -7.11 -9.09 -4.42
N LEU A 27 -7.23 -10.02 -5.38
CA LEU A 27 -7.30 -11.45 -5.09
C LEU A 27 -5.92 -12.09 -5.31
N GLU A 28 -5.10 -12.15 -4.27
CA GLU A 28 -3.81 -12.84 -4.35
C GLU A 28 -4.00 -14.36 -4.33
N ILE A 29 -3.38 -15.07 -5.28
CA ILE A 29 -3.46 -16.52 -5.37
C ILE A 29 -2.11 -17.13 -5.76
N ARG A 30 -1.74 -18.25 -5.13
CA ARG A 30 -0.53 -19.01 -5.47
C ARG A 30 -0.78 -20.18 -6.42
N ASP A 31 -1.98 -20.77 -6.33
CA ASP A 31 -2.40 -21.91 -7.16
C ASP A 31 -3.55 -21.48 -8.07
N PRO A 32 -3.29 -21.22 -9.37
CA PRO A 32 -4.31 -20.77 -10.32
C PRO A 32 -5.52 -21.70 -10.43
N ARG A 33 -5.40 -22.99 -10.06
CA ARG A 33 -6.52 -23.95 -10.06
C ARG A 33 -7.63 -23.59 -9.06
N LYS A 34 -7.35 -22.70 -8.10
CA LYS A 34 -8.32 -22.21 -7.11
C LYS A 34 -9.04 -20.93 -7.55
N MET A 35 -8.79 -20.45 -8.77
CA MET A 35 -9.49 -19.28 -9.31
C MET A 35 -10.94 -19.65 -9.67
N THR A 36 -11.87 -18.74 -9.37
CA THR A 36 -13.29 -18.89 -9.72
C THR A 36 -13.67 -17.88 -10.78
N SER A 37 -14.58 -18.23 -11.68
CA SER A 37 -15.20 -17.29 -12.63
C SER A 37 -16.30 -16.44 -12.02
N ASP A 38 -16.75 -16.75 -10.79
CA ASP A 38 -17.90 -16.10 -10.15
C ASP A 38 -17.72 -14.59 -10.00
N TRP A 39 -18.52 -13.83 -10.74
CA TRP A 39 -18.55 -12.38 -10.72
C TRP A 39 -19.97 -11.91 -10.47
N GLN A 40 -20.20 -11.19 -9.37
CA GLN A 40 -21.54 -10.75 -8.96
C GLN A 40 -21.84 -9.29 -9.36
N GLY A 41 -21.03 -8.72 -10.26
CA GLY A 41 -21.19 -7.35 -10.72
C GLY A 41 -20.43 -6.30 -9.90
N PHE A 42 -20.38 -5.09 -10.46
CA PHE A 42 -19.81 -3.91 -9.80
C PHE A 42 -20.84 -3.29 -8.85
N ASN A 43 -20.48 -3.19 -7.57
CA ASN A 43 -21.19 -2.40 -6.57
C ASN A 43 -20.19 -1.60 -5.70
N PRO A 44 -19.47 -0.62 -6.29
CA PRO A 44 -18.52 0.19 -5.54
C PRO A 44 -19.21 1.05 -4.51
N VAL A 45 -18.59 1.19 -3.35
CA VAL A 45 -19.02 2.13 -2.32
C VAL A 45 -18.12 3.36 -2.31
N PRO A 46 -18.64 4.56 -2.00
CA PRO A 46 -17.79 5.72 -1.74
C PRO A 46 -16.74 5.40 -0.68
N LEU A 47 -15.51 5.87 -0.91
CA LEU A 47 -14.40 5.71 0.01
C LEU A 47 -13.79 7.10 0.27
N PRO A 48 -14.03 7.72 1.43
CA PRO A 48 -13.40 8.98 1.78
C PRO A 48 -11.86 8.89 1.70
N ARG A 49 -11.20 9.93 1.20
CA ARG A 49 -9.73 9.94 1.00
C ARG A 49 -8.96 9.59 2.28
N ASN A 50 -9.38 10.14 3.42
CA ASN A 50 -8.76 9.84 4.71
C ASN A 50 -8.86 8.35 5.07
N GLU A 51 -10.01 7.74 4.78
CA GLU A 51 -10.21 6.32 4.97
C GLU A 51 -9.37 5.50 3.97
N ALA A 52 -9.26 5.94 2.71
CA ALA A 52 -8.41 5.30 1.70
C ALA A 52 -6.94 5.28 2.13
N VAL A 53 -6.40 6.42 2.59
CA VAL A 53 -5.02 6.53 3.12
C VAL A 53 -4.82 5.62 4.33
N ALA A 54 -5.77 5.61 5.28
CA ALA A 54 -5.66 4.74 6.45
C ALA A 54 -5.72 3.23 6.08
N ARG A 55 -6.59 2.84 5.14
CA ARG A 55 -6.68 1.45 4.65
C ARG A 55 -5.42 1.02 3.91
N PHE A 56 -4.85 1.92 3.09
CA PHE A 56 -3.58 1.73 2.39
C PHE A 56 -2.43 1.50 3.38
N LEU A 57 -2.25 2.40 4.34
CA LEU A 57 -1.14 2.32 5.31
C LEU A 57 -1.22 1.10 6.22
N ARG A 58 -2.42 0.54 6.45
CA ARG A 58 -2.64 -0.68 7.24
C ARG A 58 -2.58 -1.98 6.41
N HIS A 59 -2.34 -1.89 5.09
CA HIS A 59 -2.40 -3.01 4.13
C HIS A 59 -3.66 -3.88 4.30
N LYS A 60 -4.84 -3.25 4.48
CA LYS A 60 -6.06 -3.97 4.87
C LYS A 60 -6.72 -4.70 3.69
N ASP A 61 -7.21 -3.92 2.72
CA ASP A 61 -8.08 -4.44 1.66
C ASP A 61 -7.56 -4.17 0.24
N PHE A 62 -6.54 -3.31 0.12
CA PHE A 62 -5.76 -3.04 -1.08
C PHE A 62 -4.37 -2.56 -0.68
N GLN A 63 -3.39 -2.74 -1.57
CA GLN A 63 -2.04 -2.22 -1.44
C GLN A 63 -1.79 -1.19 -2.56
N ALA A 64 -0.56 -0.69 -2.71
CA ALA A 64 -0.20 0.24 -3.78
C ALA A 64 -0.27 -0.38 -5.19
N HIS A 65 -0.57 -1.68 -5.32
CA HIS A 65 -0.70 -2.35 -6.61
C HIS A 65 -1.67 -1.61 -7.53
N LEU A 66 -1.13 -0.97 -8.58
CA LEU A 66 -1.91 -0.24 -9.58
C LEU A 66 -2.69 -1.23 -10.46
N ILE A 67 -2.20 -2.45 -10.59
CA ILE A 67 -2.86 -3.53 -11.33
C ILE A 67 -4.25 -3.85 -10.77
N GLY A 68 -5.23 -3.99 -11.68
CA GLY A 68 -6.61 -4.27 -11.30
C GLY A 68 -7.36 -3.07 -10.68
N GLN A 69 -6.72 -1.92 -10.57
CA GLN A 69 -7.36 -0.65 -10.20
C GLN A 69 -7.64 0.18 -11.46
N PHE A 70 -8.52 1.17 -11.35
CA PHE A 70 -8.77 2.13 -12.42
C PHE A 70 -8.56 3.54 -11.87
N ILE A 71 -7.58 4.24 -12.44
CA ILE A 71 -7.10 5.53 -11.95
C ILE A 71 -7.19 6.53 -13.10
N HIS A 72 -7.76 7.70 -12.83
CA HIS A 72 -7.94 8.73 -13.85
C HIS A 72 -6.58 9.20 -14.40
N ARG A 73 -6.53 9.43 -15.72
CA ARG A 73 -5.29 9.76 -16.45
C ARG A 73 -4.53 10.94 -15.84
N SER A 74 -5.23 11.98 -15.41
CA SER A 74 -4.60 13.17 -14.82
C SER A 74 -3.76 12.86 -13.57
N LEU A 75 -4.09 11.79 -12.83
CA LEU A 75 -3.31 11.36 -11.68
C LEU A 75 -2.00 10.70 -12.10
N TYR A 76 -1.95 9.99 -13.23
CA TYR A 76 -0.69 9.50 -13.80
C TYR A 76 0.19 10.62 -14.34
N GLU A 77 -0.42 11.61 -14.99
CA GLU A 77 0.30 12.78 -15.51
C GLU A 77 0.90 13.62 -14.38
N SER A 78 0.21 13.72 -13.24
CA SER A 78 0.66 14.46 -12.06
C SER A 78 1.59 13.65 -11.14
N ASN A 79 1.67 12.33 -11.32
CA ASN A 79 2.52 11.43 -10.54
C ASN A 79 3.24 10.45 -11.48
N PRO A 80 4.23 10.94 -12.27
CA PRO A 80 4.93 10.11 -13.23
C PRO A 80 5.62 8.94 -12.53
N ILE A 81 5.52 7.75 -13.12
CA ILE A 81 6.13 6.54 -12.57
C ILE A 81 7.65 6.67 -12.66
N PRO A 82 8.38 6.68 -11.53
CA PRO A 82 9.81 6.86 -11.53
C PRO A 82 10.54 5.63 -12.10
N PRO A 83 11.68 5.80 -12.79
CA PRO A 83 12.49 4.69 -13.26
C PRO A 83 13.23 4.05 -12.07
N MET A 84 12.62 3.05 -11.45
CA MET A 84 13.19 2.33 -10.31
C MET A 84 13.10 0.82 -10.49
N LEU A 85 13.93 0.09 -9.73
CA LEU A 85 14.02 -1.37 -9.81
C LEU A 85 12.72 -2.08 -9.42
N CYS A 86 12.04 -1.57 -8.39
CA CYS A 86 10.79 -2.08 -7.84
C CYS A 86 10.15 -1.04 -6.93
N TYR A 87 8.90 -1.27 -6.50
CA TYR A 87 8.12 -0.36 -5.64
C TYR A 87 7.66 0.94 -6.32
N GLU A 88 7.70 0.98 -7.65
CA GLU A 88 7.26 2.09 -8.50
C GLU A 88 5.79 2.46 -8.26
N ASP A 89 4.94 1.44 -8.15
CA ASP A 89 3.55 1.55 -7.71
C ASP A 89 3.46 2.24 -6.35
N PHE A 90 4.26 1.80 -5.38
CA PHE A 90 4.28 2.31 -4.01
C PHE A 90 4.83 3.74 -3.92
N ALA A 91 5.72 4.14 -4.82
CA ALA A 91 6.27 5.49 -4.89
C ALA A 91 5.22 6.53 -5.29
N VAL A 92 4.36 6.20 -6.27
CA VAL A 92 3.38 7.15 -6.83
C VAL A 92 2.02 7.13 -6.13
N PHE A 93 1.63 5.98 -5.58
CA PHE A 93 0.29 5.79 -5.03
C PHE A 93 -0.09 6.78 -3.90
N PRO A 94 0.80 7.16 -2.97
CA PRO A 94 0.50 8.21 -1.98
C PRO A 94 0.08 9.54 -2.60
N GLY A 95 0.78 9.98 -3.66
CA GLY A 95 0.47 11.23 -4.36
C GLY A 95 -0.88 11.15 -5.07
N MET A 96 -1.15 10.03 -5.75
CA MET A 96 -2.44 9.78 -6.39
C MET A 96 -3.61 9.80 -5.39
N LEU A 97 -3.45 9.17 -4.22
CA LEU A 97 -4.46 9.22 -3.15
C LEU A 97 -4.70 10.64 -2.66
N MET A 98 -3.63 11.42 -2.45
CA MET A 98 -3.73 12.79 -1.95
C MET A 98 -4.40 13.74 -2.94
N GLN A 99 -4.23 13.52 -4.25
CA GLN A 99 -4.82 14.34 -5.30
C GLN A 99 -6.25 13.93 -5.69
N SER A 100 -6.73 12.78 -5.21
CA SER A 100 -8.07 12.27 -5.55
C SER A 100 -9.16 12.84 -4.65
N ASN A 101 -10.26 13.29 -5.25
CA ASN A 101 -11.44 13.82 -4.56
C ASN A 101 -12.59 12.80 -4.53
N LYS A 102 -12.82 12.07 -5.62
CA LYS A 102 -13.85 11.03 -5.74
C LYS A 102 -13.21 9.65 -5.84
N ILE A 103 -13.06 8.99 -4.70
CA ILE A 103 -12.58 7.61 -4.62
C ILE A 103 -13.76 6.69 -4.31
N VAL A 104 -13.82 5.56 -5.02
CA VAL A 104 -14.77 4.48 -4.75
C VAL A 104 -14.03 3.17 -4.60
N TYR A 105 -14.63 2.23 -3.85
CA TYR A 105 -14.04 0.94 -3.56
C TYR A 105 -14.98 -0.22 -3.90
N GLN A 106 -14.52 -1.11 -4.78
CA GLN A 106 -15.18 -2.37 -5.09
C GLN A 106 -14.72 -3.46 -4.11
N ARG A 107 -15.63 -3.90 -3.24
CA ARG A 107 -15.35 -4.92 -2.21
C ARG A 107 -15.09 -6.30 -2.79
N GLN A 108 -15.82 -6.68 -3.85
CA GLN A 108 -15.62 -7.96 -4.50
C GLN A 108 -14.47 -7.88 -5.50
N GLY A 109 -13.43 -8.68 -5.27
CA GLY A 109 -12.28 -8.68 -6.17
C GLY A 109 -12.64 -9.25 -7.54
N HIS A 110 -12.20 -8.54 -8.57
CA HIS A 110 -12.39 -8.93 -9.98
C HIS A 110 -11.09 -9.40 -10.64
N TYR A 111 -9.95 -9.07 -10.05
CA TYR A 111 -8.63 -9.36 -10.58
C TYR A 111 -7.85 -10.31 -9.65
N TYR A 112 -7.43 -11.45 -10.20
CA TYR A 112 -6.50 -12.37 -9.57
C TYR A 112 -5.05 -11.99 -9.86
N TYR A 113 -4.30 -11.74 -8.80
CA TYR A 113 -2.84 -11.59 -8.83
C TYR A 113 -2.19 -12.93 -8.51
N ILE A 114 -1.50 -13.51 -9.50
CA ILE A 114 -0.86 -14.82 -9.38
C ILE A 114 0.55 -14.64 -8.80
N LYS A 115 0.75 -15.03 -7.53
CA LYS A 115 2.03 -14.91 -6.84
C LYS A 115 2.88 -16.15 -7.04
N ARG A 116 3.97 -16.02 -7.79
CA ARG A 116 4.97 -17.07 -8.03
C ARG A 116 6.04 -17.08 -6.93
N ARG A 117 6.68 -18.24 -6.69
CA ARG A 117 7.68 -18.42 -5.61
C ARG A 117 8.92 -17.53 -5.76
N ASP A 118 9.25 -17.13 -6.98
CA ASP A 118 10.44 -16.31 -7.30
C ASP A 118 10.09 -14.95 -7.93
N SER A 119 8.96 -14.36 -7.56
CA SER A 119 8.61 -13.02 -8.02
C SER A 119 9.66 -11.99 -7.60
N LEU A 120 9.75 -10.84 -8.26
CA LEU A 120 10.67 -9.73 -7.90
C LEU A 120 10.68 -9.38 -6.40
N SER A 121 9.61 -9.67 -5.67
CA SER A 121 9.46 -9.45 -4.22
C SER A 121 10.00 -10.56 -3.29
N SER A 122 10.37 -11.74 -3.79
CA SER A 122 10.73 -12.90 -2.93
C SER A 122 12.18 -12.90 -2.47
N THR A 123 13.09 -12.33 -3.26
CA THR A 123 14.52 -12.19 -2.91
C THR A 123 14.82 -10.72 -2.71
N LEU A 124 14.84 -10.29 -1.44
CA LEU A 124 15.18 -8.92 -1.07
C LEU A 124 16.69 -8.79 -0.96
N ASP A 125 17.25 -7.84 -1.69
CA ASP A 125 18.65 -7.45 -1.63
C ASP A 125 18.77 -5.99 -1.17
N ALA A 126 20.01 -5.54 -0.95
CA ALA A 126 20.28 -4.18 -0.49
C ALA A 126 19.72 -3.11 -1.46
N SER A 127 19.71 -3.36 -2.77
CA SER A 127 19.19 -2.41 -3.76
C SER A 127 17.68 -2.22 -3.62
N LYS A 128 16.93 -3.31 -3.47
CA LYS A 128 15.47 -3.26 -3.28
C LYS A 128 15.09 -2.61 -1.95
N ILE A 129 15.84 -2.91 -0.88
CA ILE A 129 15.63 -2.27 0.43
C ILE A 129 15.95 -0.77 0.37
N SER A 130 16.97 -0.37 -0.40
CA SER A 130 17.24 1.05 -0.64
C SER A 130 16.05 1.75 -1.29
N THR A 131 15.46 1.16 -2.32
CA THR A 131 14.26 1.71 -2.98
C THR A 131 13.07 1.77 -2.03
N LEU A 132 12.87 0.76 -1.17
CA LEU A 132 11.81 0.77 -0.16
C LEU A 132 12.00 1.90 0.86
N VAL A 133 13.24 2.15 1.32
CA VAL A 133 13.57 3.26 2.22
C VAL A 133 13.24 4.60 1.55
N GLU A 134 13.63 4.79 0.29
CA GLU A 134 13.33 6.00 -0.47
C GLU A 134 11.83 6.22 -0.63
N CYS A 135 11.09 5.19 -1.03
CA CYS A 135 9.64 5.29 -1.17
C CYS A 135 8.95 5.59 0.17
N THR A 136 9.45 5.02 1.27
CA THR A 136 8.91 5.29 2.62
C THR A 136 9.18 6.72 3.05
N LEU A 137 10.35 7.27 2.70
CA LEU A 137 10.66 8.68 2.92
C LEU A 137 9.75 9.61 2.11
N GLN A 138 9.48 9.26 0.84
CA GLN A 138 8.57 10.02 0.00
C GLN A 138 7.13 9.94 0.52
N MET A 139 6.69 8.77 1.00
CA MET A 139 5.41 8.59 1.65
C MET A 139 5.27 9.44 2.92
N GLU A 140 6.32 9.49 3.76
CA GLU A 140 6.38 10.35 4.94
C GLU A 140 6.21 11.84 4.60
N ARG A 141 6.78 12.30 3.49
CA ARG A 141 6.63 13.69 3.01
C ARG A 141 5.27 13.98 2.40
N THR A 142 4.65 12.97 1.78
CA THR A 142 3.40 13.12 1.02
C THR A 142 2.17 13.12 1.92
N PHE A 143 2.15 12.27 2.96
CA PHE A 143 0.99 12.20 3.85
C PHE A 143 1.04 13.23 4.99
N PRO A 144 -0.11 13.81 5.37
CA PRO A 144 -0.19 14.68 6.54
C PRO A 144 0.29 14.01 7.82
N SER A 145 0.77 14.81 8.77
CA SER A 145 1.28 14.35 10.07
C SER A 145 0.24 13.57 10.90
N SER A 146 -1.06 13.71 10.62
CA SER A 146 -2.13 12.89 11.21
C SER A 146 -1.92 11.39 10.97
N TYR A 147 -1.23 11.00 9.89
CA TYR A 147 -0.92 9.60 9.58
C TYR A 147 0.45 9.14 10.08
N LYS A 148 1.20 9.99 10.79
CA LYS A 148 2.58 9.72 11.25
C LYS A 148 2.71 8.38 11.96
N HIS A 149 1.77 8.01 12.83
CA HIS A 149 1.83 6.74 13.55
C HIS A 149 1.71 5.53 12.62
N LEU A 150 0.88 5.61 11.59
CA LEU A 150 0.77 4.56 10.59
C LEU A 150 2.01 4.51 9.68
N VAL A 151 2.56 5.65 9.27
CA VAL A 151 3.82 5.71 8.52
C VAL A 151 4.99 5.13 9.34
N ASN A 152 5.02 5.39 10.65
CA ASN A 152 6.04 4.83 11.54
C ASN A 152 6.01 3.30 11.61
N CYS A 153 4.86 2.67 11.39
CA CYS A 153 4.80 1.22 11.22
C CYS A 153 5.67 0.79 10.03
N HIS A 154 5.61 1.45 8.88
CA HIS A 154 6.46 1.10 7.73
C HIS A 154 7.96 1.21 8.08
N TRP A 155 8.36 2.26 8.80
CA TRP A 155 9.73 2.39 9.30
C TRP A 155 10.14 1.26 10.26
N PHE A 156 9.23 0.85 11.15
CA PHE A 156 9.49 -0.26 12.07
C PHE A 156 9.59 -1.60 11.33
N ASP A 157 8.77 -1.87 10.32
CA ASP A 157 8.86 -3.11 9.55
C ASP A 157 10.17 -3.18 8.74
N ILE A 158 10.65 -2.06 8.17
CA ILE A 158 11.98 -1.98 7.56
C ILE A 158 13.06 -2.33 8.59
N TYR A 159 13.00 -1.74 9.78
CA TYR A 159 13.97 -2.01 10.84
C TYR A 159 13.92 -3.46 11.34
N SER A 160 12.73 -4.02 11.56
CA SER A 160 12.60 -5.35 12.16
C SER A 160 12.93 -6.47 11.18
N ASN A 161 12.60 -6.29 9.90
CA ASN A 161 12.65 -7.36 8.91
C ASN A 161 13.85 -7.27 7.97
N HIS A 162 14.42 -6.07 7.78
CA HIS A 162 15.39 -5.81 6.70
C HIS A 162 16.67 -5.14 7.19
N ARG A 163 16.93 -5.12 8.50
CA ARG A 163 18.09 -4.46 9.10
C ARG A 163 19.42 -4.84 8.47
N SER A 164 19.63 -6.12 8.15
CA SER A 164 20.87 -6.66 7.58
C SER A 164 21.16 -6.18 6.16
N CYS A 165 20.16 -5.64 5.47
CA CYS A 165 20.27 -5.17 4.09
C CYS A 165 20.40 -3.65 3.99
N LEU A 166 20.42 -2.93 5.12
CA LEU A 166 20.56 -1.47 5.16
C LEU A 166 22.04 -1.07 5.14
N THR A 167 22.37 -0.01 4.42
CA THR A 167 23.66 0.68 4.59
C THR A 167 23.72 1.35 5.97
N ASP A 168 24.92 1.73 6.43
CA ASP A 168 25.05 2.40 7.74
C ASP A 168 24.24 3.69 7.82
N GLN A 169 24.25 4.50 6.75
CA GLN A 169 23.47 5.74 6.68
C GLN A 169 21.96 5.46 6.76
N GLN A 170 21.47 4.47 6.02
CA GLN A 170 20.06 4.07 6.05
C GLN A 170 19.67 3.53 7.42
N LEU A 171 20.55 2.73 8.03
CA LEU A 171 20.33 2.18 9.36
C LEU A 171 20.20 3.29 10.40
N GLN A 172 21.02 4.34 10.33
CA GLN A 172 20.89 5.50 11.23
C GLN A 172 19.57 6.24 11.02
N LEU A 173 19.19 6.50 9.77
CA LEU A 173 17.91 7.13 9.43
C LEU A 173 16.73 6.32 9.98
N VAL A 174 16.68 5.03 9.66
CA VAL A 174 15.61 4.12 10.09
C VAL A 174 15.57 4.03 11.62
N LYS A 175 16.71 3.90 12.29
CA LYS A 175 16.78 3.92 13.76
C LYS A 175 16.26 5.23 14.34
N GLN A 176 16.57 6.37 13.74
CA GLN A 176 16.07 7.67 14.19
C GLN A 176 14.53 7.73 14.11
N ARG A 177 13.96 7.30 12.98
CA ARG A 177 12.50 7.26 12.78
C ARG A 177 11.81 6.29 13.75
N VAL A 178 12.38 5.10 13.93
CA VAL A 178 11.88 4.10 14.88
C VAL A 178 11.95 4.61 16.32
N LYS A 179 13.04 5.28 16.72
CA LYS A 179 13.12 5.89 18.07
C LYS A 179 12.04 6.95 18.28
N ALA A 180 11.77 7.77 17.26
CA ALA A 180 10.74 8.82 17.32
C ALA A 180 9.30 8.26 17.39
N MET A 181 9.11 6.95 17.15
CA MET A 181 7.82 6.28 17.31
C MET A 181 7.49 5.97 18.78
N TYR A 182 8.50 5.81 19.65
CA TYR A 182 8.35 5.39 21.05
C TYR A 182 7.77 6.51 21.94
N THR A 183 6.52 6.85 21.66
CA THR A 183 5.77 7.93 22.30
C THR A 183 4.47 7.36 22.84
N LEU A 184 3.98 7.92 23.95
CA LEU A 184 2.70 7.51 24.51
C LEU A 184 1.56 7.67 23.50
N SER A 185 1.60 8.72 22.67
CA SER A 185 0.61 8.95 21.60
C SER A 185 0.57 7.82 20.58
N PHE A 186 1.70 7.21 20.23
CA PHE A 186 1.71 6.02 19.36
C PHE A 186 1.02 4.82 20.03
N PHE A 187 1.31 4.56 21.31
CA PHE A 187 0.71 3.44 22.04
C PHE A 187 -0.78 3.64 22.34
N LEU A 188 -1.24 4.89 22.45
CA LEU A 188 -2.65 5.22 22.63
C LEU A 188 -3.41 5.38 21.29
N SER A 189 -2.72 5.52 20.15
CA SER A 189 -3.35 5.68 18.85
C SER A 189 -4.30 4.53 18.51
N THR A 190 -5.56 4.83 18.21
CA THR A 190 -6.57 3.84 17.79
C THR A 190 -6.35 3.32 16.37
N ASP A 191 -5.56 4.02 15.57
CA ASP A 191 -5.24 3.61 14.19
C ASP A 191 -4.25 2.45 14.14
N VAL A 192 -3.37 2.37 15.14
CA VAL A 192 -2.33 1.33 15.21
C VAL A 192 -2.89 0.09 15.91
N ARG A 193 -2.82 -1.06 15.23
CA ARG A 193 -3.30 -2.35 15.77
C ARG A 193 -2.53 -2.73 17.03
N PHE A 194 -3.22 -3.31 18.00
CA PHE A 194 -2.61 -3.78 19.25
C PHE A 194 -1.47 -4.79 19.01
N SER A 195 -1.63 -5.71 18.07
CA SER A 195 -0.59 -6.67 17.69
C SER A 195 0.70 -5.98 17.23
N TYR A 196 0.59 -4.83 16.57
CA TYR A 196 1.74 -4.04 16.14
C TYR A 196 2.42 -3.38 17.33
N LYS A 197 1.65 -2.76 18.23
CA LYS A 197 2.16 -2.16 19.47
C LYS A 197 2.93 -3.18 20.32
N LYS A 198 2.40 -4.42 20.42
CA LYS A 198 3.07 -5.53 21.09
C LYS A 198 4.45 -5.84 20.49
N ARG A 199 4.53 -5.99 19.15
CA ARG A 199 5.83 -6.20 18.44
C ARG A 199 6.83 -5.09 18.73
N VAL A 200 6.36 -3.84 18.79
CA VAL A 200 7.21 -2.67 19.09
C VAL A 200 7.78 -2.74 20.51
N ILE A 201 6.97 -3.11 21.51
CA ILE A 201 7.42 -3.28 22.91
C ILE A 201 8.43 -4.42 23.01
N GLU A 202 8.17 -5.57 22.37
CA GLU A 202 9.10 -6.69 22.36
C GLU A 202 10.45 -6.32 21.74
N ALA A 203 10.46 -5.52 20.69
CA ALA A 203 11.69 -5.03 20.06
C ALA A 203 12.45 -4.00 20.92
N LEU A 204 11.77 -3.30 21.83
CA LEU A 204 12.40 -2.42 22.82
C LEU A 204 13.11 -3.21 23.91
N TRP A 205 12.53 -4.33 24.35
CA TRP A 205 13.08 -5.18 25.43
C TRP A 205 14.19 -6.12 24.96
N LYS A 206 14.32 -6.38 23.66
CA LYS A 206 15.41 -7.16 23.06
C LYS A 206 16.69 -6.36 22.79
N LYS A 207 16.75 -5.12 23.26
CA LYS A 207 17.98 -4.30 23.27
C LYS A 207 18.71 -4.48 24.59
#